data_AF-A0A931M363-F1
#
_entry.id   AF-A0A931M363-F1
#
_cell.length_a   1.000
_cell.length_b   1.000
_cell.length_c   1.000
_cell.angle_alpha   90.00
_cell.angle_beta   90.00
_cell.angle_gamma   90.00
#
_symmetry.space_group_name_H-M   'P 1'
#
loop_
_entity.id
_entity.type
_entity.pdbx_description
1 polymer ?
#
loop_
_entity_poly.entity_id
_entity_poly.type
_entity_poly.pdbx_seq_one_letter_code
_entity_poly.pdbx_strand_id
1 'polypeptide(L)' 'MSEMEPEVKRFLQKVVWTLSGALVWLIINMYLGIYKELGFPEGRVTVWNILFYCFALLSLVFLIIYFFRLWKNEDL' A
#
# COMPACT_ATOMS: atom_id res chain seq x y z
N MET A 1 -26.74 -12.43 -20.70
CA MET A 1 -25.88 -11.23 -20.61
C MET A 1 -24.71 -11.58 -19.70
N SER A 2 -23.51 -11.52 -20.25
CA SER A 2 -22.24 -11.44 -19.52
C SER A 2 -21.80 -12.65 -18.68
N GLU A 3 -21.49 -13.77 -19.34
CA GLU A 3 -20.30 -14.52 -18.94
C GLU A 3 -19.10 -13.64 -19.30
N MET A 4 -18.78 -12.69 -18.43
CA MET A 4 -17.46 -12.08 -18.49
C MET A 4 -16.51 -13.25 -18.26
N GLU A 5 -15.68 -13.59 -19.25
CA GLU A 5 -14.80 -14.75 -19.18
C GLU A 5 -14.13 -14.77 -17.80
N PRO A 6 -14.15 -15.90 -17.08
CA PRO A 6 -13.68 -15.97 -15.69
C PRO A 6 -12.29 -15.35 -15.52
N GLU A 7 -11.47 -15.39 -16.56
CA GLU A 7 -10.19 -14.70 -16.68
C GLU A 7 -10.27 -13.17 -16.51
N VAL A 8 -11.17 -12.49 -17.23
CA VAL A 8 -11.37 -11.03 -17.14
C VAL A 8 -11.80 -10.62 -15.73
N LYS A 9 -12.66 -11.43 -15.08
CA LYS A 9 -13.10 -11.17 -13.71
C LYS A 9 -11.93 -11.25 -12.72
N ARG A 10 -11.10 -12.29 -12.83
CA ARG A 10 -9.90 -12.46 -11.99
C ARG A 10 -8.91 -11.32 -12.21
N PHE A 11 -8.71 -10.90 -13.45
CA PHE A 11 -7.85 -9.76 -13.77
C PHE A 11 -8.34 -8.46 -13.12
N LEU A 12 -9.61 -8.10 -13.29
CA LEU A 12 -10.18 -6.90 -12.67
C LEU A 12 -10.12 -6.98 -11.14
N GLN A 13 -10.32 -8.16 -10.56
CA GLN A 13 -10.21 -8.35 -9.12
C GLN A 13 -8.76 -8.12 -8.62
N LYS A 14 -7.74 -8.60 -9.34
CA LYS A 14 -6.33 -8.29 -9.04
C LYS A 14 -6.03 -6.79 -9.10
N VAL A 15 -6.58 -6.09 -10.09
CA VAL A 15 -6.45 -4.63 -10.21
C VAL A 15 -7.10 -3.92 -9.02
N VAL A 16 -8.34 -4.29 -8.66
CA VAL A 16 -9.05 -3.72 -7.51
C VAL A 16 -8.29 -3.96 -6.21
N TRP A 17 -7.76 -5.17 -5.98
CA TRP A 17 -6.94 -5.47 -4.81
C TRP A 17 -5.66 -4.64 -4.76
N THR A 18 -4.98 -4.45 -5.91
CA THR A 18 -3.78 -3.63 -6.00
C THR A 18 -4.08 -2.18 -5.66
N LEU A 19 -5.12 -1.60 -6.27
CA LEU A 19 -5.54 -0.22 -6.01
C LEU A 19 -5.97 -0.03 -4.55
N SER A 20 -6.77 -0.96 -4.02
CA SER A 20 -7.27 -0.89 -2.65
C SER A 20 -6.12 -0.97 -1.64
N GLY A 21 -5.16 -1.89 -1.85
CA GLY A 21 -3.97 -1.99 -1.01
C GLY A 21 -3.12 -0.72 -1.02
N ALA A 22 -2.92 -0.12 -2.20
CA ALA A 22 -2.17 1.13 -2.33
C ALA A 22 -2.89 2.30 -1.64
N LEU A 23 -4.21 2.39 -1.79
CA LEU A 23 -5.02 3.42 -1.12
C LEU A 23 -4.98 3.29 0.40
N VAL A 24 -5.11 2.08 0.93
CA VAL A 24 -5.00 1.84 2.38
C VAL A 24 -3.62 2.25 2.90
N TRP A 25 -2.56 1.88 2.18
CA TRP A 25 -1.20 2.28 2.55
C TRP A 25 -1.02 3.81 2.52
N LEU A 26 -1.57 4.49 1.51
CA LEU A 26 -1.56 5.95 1.42
C LEU A 26 -2.30 6.61 2.58
N ILE A 27 -3.51 6.15 2.94
CA ILE A 27 -4.30 6.71 4.03
C ILE A 27 -3.56 6.58 5.38
N ILE A 28 -2.95 5.43 5.64
CA ILE A 28 -2.18 5.19 6.87
C ILE A 28 -0.97 6.14 6.93
N ASN A 29 -0.22 6.26 5.83
CA ASN A 29 0.96 7.14 5.78
C ASN A 29 0.57 8.62 5.82
N MET A 30 -0.57 8.99 5.25
CA MET A 30 -1.10 10.35 5.33
C MET A 30 -1.51 10.69 6.76
N TYR A 31 -2.18 9.78 7.46
CA TYR A 31 -2.53 9.98 8.86
C TYR A 31 -1.29 10.10 9.75
N LEU A 32 -0.33 9.21 9.62
CA LEU A 32 0.89 9.24 10.44
C LEU A 32 1.83 10.39 10.05
N GLY A 33 2.03 10.64 8.76
CA GLY A 33 2.96 11.64 8.26
C GLY A 33 2.43 13.07 8.40
N ILE A 34 1.15 13.28 8.08
CA ILE A 34 0.53 14.61 8.06
C ILE A 34 -0.21 14.87 9.37
N TYR A 35 -1.23 14.07 9.70
CA TYR A 35 -2.09 14.35 10.86
C TYR A 35 -1.36 14.23 12.19
N LYS A 36 -0.39 13.31 12.30
CA LYS A 36 0.51 13.21 13.46
C LYS A 36 1.82 13.99 13.28
N GLU A 37 1.96 14.72 12.18
CA GLU A 37 3.12 15.57 11.86
C GLU A 37 4.47 14.83 11.86
N LEU A 38 4.47 13.49 11.82
CA LEU A 38 5.71 12.70 11.85
C LEU A 38 6.51 12.80 10.54
N GLY A 39 5.88 13.26 9.46
CA GLY A 39 6.50 13.52 8.16
C GLY A 39 7.16 14.90 8.05
N PHE A 40 7.00 15.77 9.05
CA PHE A 40 7.52 17.14 9.02
C PHE A 40 8.42 17.38 10.25
N PRO A 41 9.73 17.11 10.16
CA PRO A 41 10.64 17.40 11.25
C PRO A 41 10.83 18.92 11.41
N GLU A 42 10.09 19.53 12.34
CA GLU A 42 10.22 20.96 12.67
C GLU A 42 11.43 21.20 13.59
N GLY A 43 12.52 21.72 13.02
CA GLY A 43 13.72 22.16 13.74
C GLY A 43 14.68 21.06 14.20
N ARG A 44 14.19 19.90 14.67
CA ARG A 44 15.03 18.73 15.01
C ARG A 44 14.35 17.42 14.59
N VAL A 45 15.14 16.51 14.02
CA VAL A 45 14.69 15.14 13.74
C VAL A 45 14.51 14.41 15.06
N THR A 46 13.27 14.03 15.37
CA THR A 46 12.95 13.25 16.57
C THR A 46 12.98 11.76 16.23
N VAL A 47 13.22 10.92 17.23
CA VAL A 47 13.19 9.44 17.09
C VAL A 47 11.88 8.96 16.43
N TRP A 48 10.76 9.63 16.71
CA TRP A 48 9.46 9.32 16.09
C TRP A 48 9.43 9.55 14.57
N ASN A 49 10.11 10.58 14.07
CA ASN A 49 10.22 10.80 12.62
C ASN A 49 11.01 9.66 11.97
N ILE A 50 12.12 9.25 12.59
CA ILE A 50 12.96 8.15 12.09
C ILE A 50 12.16 6.85 12.05
N LEU A 51 11.46 6.52 13.15
CA LEU A 51 10.60 5.33 13.21
C LEU A 51 9.49 5.38 12.16
N PHE A 52 8.87 6.55 11.93
CA PHE A 52 7.88 6.73 10.87
C PHE A 52 8.47 6.44 9.48
N TYR A 53 9.63 7.02 9.13
CA TYR A 53 10.25 6.76 7.83
C TYR A 53 10.70 5.30 7.67
N CYS A 54 11.24 4.67 8.72
CA CYS A 54 11.56 3.25 8.69
C CYS A 54 10.30 2.39 8.47
N PHE A 55 9.20 2.70 9.17
CA PHE A 55 7.92 2.02 8.99
C PHE A 55 7.36 2.24 7.58
N ALA A 56 7.38 3.47 7.06
CA ALA A 56 6.90 3.80 5.73
C ALA A 56 7.68 3.05 4.64
N LEU A 57 9.01 3.00 4.76
CA LEU A 57 9.86 2.28 3.80
C LEU A 57 9.66 0.76 3.89
N LEU A 58 9.69 0.19 5.09
CA LEU A 58 9.48 -1.25 5.28
C LEU A 58 8.10 -1.67 4.79
N SER A 59 7.05 -0.94 5.17
CA SER A 59 5.68 -1.24 4.73
C SER A 59 5.51 -1.10 3.23
N LEU A 60 6.20 -0.15 2.57
CA LEU A 60 6.21 -0.03 1.12
C LEU A 60 6.85 -1.26 0.46
N VAL A 61 7.99 -1.73 0.97
CA VAL A 61 8.64 -2.95 0.46
C VAL A 61 7.72 -4.15 0.63
N PHE A 62 7.06 -4.30 1.78
CA PHE A 62 6.07 -5.36 2.00
C PHE A 62 4.87 -5.25 1.05
N LEU A 63 4.38 -4.05 0.78
CA LEU A 63 3.27 -3.80 -0.14
C LEU A 63 3.64 -4.20 -1.57
N ILE A 64 4.84 -3.83 -2.02
CA ILE A 64 5.37 -4.20 -3.34
C ILE A 64 5.50 -5.73 -3.44
N ILE A 65 6.06 -6.40 -2.42
CA ILE A 65 6.15 -7.86 -2.38
C ILE A 65 4.76 -8.50 -2.41
N TYR A 66 3.80 -7.94 -1.67
CA TYR A 66 2.42 -8.40 -1.66
C TYR A 66 1.79 -8.30 -3.06
N PHE A 67 1.98 -7.19 -3.77
CA PHE A 67 1.53 -7.05 -5.16
C PHE A 67 2.22 -8.05 -6.07
N PHE A 68 3.54 -8.21 -6.00
CA PHE A 68 4.22 -9.24 -6.81
C PHE A 68 3.66 -10.65 -6.57
N ARG A 69 3.34 -11.00 -5.33
CA ARG A 69 2.69 -12.29 -4.99
C ARG A 69 1.26 -12.37 -5.53
N LEU A 70 0.49 -11.30 -5.41
CA LEU A 70 -0.88 -11.20 -5.93
C LEU A 70 -0.92 -11.45 -7.45
N TRP A 71 0.04 -10.87 -8.17
CA TRP A 71 0.12 -11.00 -9.63
C TRP A 71 0.71 -12.35 -10.06
N LYS A 72 1.63 -12.92 -9.29
CA LYS A 72 2.20 -14.25 -9.54
C LYS A 72 1.22 -15.40 -9.28
N ASN A 73 0.30 -15.23 -8.35
CA ASN A 73 -0.71 -16.26 -8.06
C ASN A 73 -1.78 -16.25 -9.16
N GLU A 74 -1.85 -17.31 -9.97
CA GLU A 74 -2.89 -17.49 -11.01
C GLU A 74 -4.27 -17.83 -10.44
N ASP A 75 -4.33 -18.24 -9.16
CA ASP A 75 -5.51 -18.84 -8.54
C ASP A 75 -6.44 -17.87 -7.79
N LEU A 76 -6.23 -16.56 -7.89
CA LEU A 76 -7.21 -15.57 -7.40
C LEU A 76 -8.50 -15.61 -8.22
#